data_AF-F0FA00-F1
#
_entry.id   AF-F0FA00-F1
#
_cell.length_a   1.000
_cell.length_b   1.000
_cell.length_c   1.000
_cell.angle_alpha   90.00
_cell.angle_beta   90.00
_cell.angle_gamma   90.00
#
_symmetry.space_group_name_H-M   'P 1'
#
loop_
_entity.id
_entity.type
_entity.pdbx_description
1 polymer ?
#
loop_
_entity_poly.entity_id
_entity_poly.type
_entity_poly.pdbx_seq_one_letter_code
_entity_poly.pdbx_strand_id
1 'polypeptide(L)'
;MESNTNDNYVLVLEDRTEVKNEQEVGKLSVVSGVDDKGNLKTTEATAANQAAFLKFNNKDGLLKNFMTDFLKQFNNPTHFGLYKVVADNVEQGVDNLRTMLQSREKPESKQQLAEMGIPFGDYLPQQKNATTIDPEKVDWKMLGNLGLSRERLEQSGELEKLLNWQKSNLVTISRS
;
A
#
# COMPACT_ATOMS: atom_id res chain seq x y z
N MET A 1 -30.91 15.45 7.47
CA MET A 1 -30.17 16.16 6.41
C MET A 1 -29.68 15.09 5.46
N GLU A 2 -30.17 15.12 4.22
CA GLU A 2 -29.83 14.15 3.20
C GLU A 2 -28.38 14.37 2.77
N SER A 3 -27.53 13.35 2.90
CA SER A 3 -26.13 13.35 2.48
C SER A 3 -26.04 13.42 0.95
N ASN A 4 -26.28 14.60 0.39
CA ASN A 4 -26.06 14.93 -1.02
C ASN A 4 -24.59 15.23 -1.27
N THR A 5 -23.70 14.28 -1.01
CA THR A 5 -22.32 14.45 -1.42
C THR A 5 -22.13 13.74 -2.75
N ASN A 6 -21.91 14.52 -3.81
CA ASN A 6 -21.20 14.05 -4.98
C ASN A 6 -19.75 13.75 -4.52
N ASP A 7 -19.54 12.62 -3.82
CA ASP A 7 -18.26 12.19 -3.25
C ASP A 7 -17.28 11.72 -4.34
N ASN A 8 -17.03 12.58 -5.32
CA ASN A 8 -15.91 12.38 -6.22
C ASN A 8 -14.65 12.72 -5.45
N TYR A 9 -13.77 11.73 -5.30
CA TYR A 9 -12.45 11.90 -4.73
C TYR A 9 -11.38 11.56 -5.75
N VAL A 10 -10.18 12.07 -5.54
CA VAL A 10 -8.98 11.65 -6.27
C VAL A 10 -8.09 10.84 -5.33
N LEU A 11 -7.21 10.04 -5.91
CA LEU A 11 -6.19 9.33 -5.15
C LEU A 11 -4.88 10.12 -5.21
N VAL A 12 -4.32 10.38 -4.04
CA VAL A 12 -2.99 10.94 -3.87
C VAL A 12 -2.04 9.80 -3.53
N LEU A 13 -1.02 9.61 -4.35
CA LEU A 13 0.07 8.69 -4.14
C LEU A 13 1.21 9.41 -3.41
N GLU A 14 1.61 8.86 -2.27
CA GLU A 14 2.91 9.13 -1.64
C GLU A 14 3.91 8.07 -2.11
N ASP A 15 4.94 8.46 -2.86
CA ASP A 15 6.07 7.60 -3.23
C ASP A 15 7.24 7.84 -2.27
N ARG A 16 7.58 6.82 -1.47
CA ARG A 16 8.66 6.84 -0.49
C ARG A 16 9.87 6.00 -0.91
N THR A 17 10.00 5.67 -2.20
CA THR A 17 11.08 4.81 -2.70
C THR A 17 12.47 5.44 -2.50
N GLU A 18 12.56 6.77 -2.62
CA GLU A 18 13.80 7.54 -2.46
C GLU A 18 13.97 8.15 -1.06
N VAL A 19 13.02 7.92 -0.16
CA VAL A 19 13.04 8.48 1.20
C VAL A 19 14.08 7.74 2.06
N LYS A 20 14.91 8.49 2.77
CA LYS A 20 16.00 7.94 3.59
C LYS A 20 15.64 7.80 5.07
N ASN A 21 14.63 8.54 5.53
CA ASN A 21 14.16 8.54 6.91
C ASN A 21 12.64 8.32 6.99
N GLU A 22 12.20 7.50 7.94
CA GLU A 22 10.78 7.20 8.18
C GLU A 22 9.91 8.44 8.52
N GLN A 23 10.52 9.54 8.96
CA GLN A 23 9.86 10.82 9.23
C GLN A 23 9.73 11.72 7.99
N GLU A 24 10.47 11.45 6.92
CA GLU A 24 10.38 12.22 5.68
C GLU A 24 9.12 11.81 4.90
N VAL A 25 8.44 12.83 4.38
CA VAL A 25 7.28 12.67 3.50
C VAL A 25 7.77 12.33 2.10
N GLY A 26 7.17 11.31 1.50
CA GLY A 26 7.46 10.94 0.12
C GLY A 26 6.98 11.98 -0.89
N LYS A 27 7.27 11.72 -2.17
CA LYS A 27 6.77 12.54 -3.26
C LYS A 27 5.25 12.36 -3.36
N LEU A 28 4.50 13.44 -3.20
CA LEU A 28 3.04 13.44 -3.37
C LEU A 28 2.67 13.74 -4.83
N SER A 29 1.80 12.92 -5.40
CA SER A 29 1.27 13.12 -6.76
C SER A 29 -0.17 12.58 -6.87
N VAL A 30 -0.97 13.13 -7.78
CA VAL A 30 -2.36 12.73 -7.96
C VAL A 30 -2.45 11.73 -9.10
N VAL A 31 -3.19 10.65 -8.90
CA VAL A 31 -3.42 9.63 -9.92
C VAL A 31 -4.22 10.24 -11.08
N SER A 32 -3.67 10.16 -12.29
CA SER A 32 -4.31 10.60 -13.53
C SER A 32 -4.80 9.44 -14.39
N GLY A 33 -4.35 8.22 -14.11
CA GLY A 33 -4.83 7.02 -14.80
C GLY A 33 -3.88 5.83 -14.68
N VAL A 34 -4.17 4.82 -15.47
CA VAL A 34 -3.31 3.65 -15.70
C VAL A 34 -3.16 3.49 -17.22
N ASP A 35 -1.96 3.23 -17.72
CA ASP A 35 -1.74 3.01 -19.16
C ASP A 35 -2.13 1.58 -19.60
N ASP A 36 -2.14 1.32 -20.91
CA ASP A 36 -2.47 0.01 -21.49
C ASP A 36 -1.53 -1.13 -21.05
N LYS A 37 -0.38 -0.81 -20.46
CA LYS A 37 0.59 -1.76 -19.90
C LYS A 37 0.41 -1.94 -18.40
N GLY A 38 -0.57 -1.29 -17.79
CA GLY A 38 -0.83 -1.34 -16.35
C GLY A 38 0.03 -0.37 -15.53
N ASN A 39 0.77 0.56 -16.16
CA ASN A 39 1.59 1.53 -15.43
C ASN A 39 0.75 2.67 -14.86
N LEU A 40 0.95 2.93 -13.57
CA LEU A 40 0.37 4.08 -12.89
C LEU A 40 0.86 5.39 -13.51
N LYS A 41 -0.09 6.27 -13.87
CA LYS A 41 0.18 7.66 -14.24
C LYS A 41 -0.20 8.58 -13.10
N THR A 42 0.68 9.50 -12.78
CA THR A 42 0.42 10.56 -11.82
C THR A 42 0.79 11.93 -12.39
N THR A 43 0.24 12.98 -11.80
CA THR A 43 0.51 14.37 -12.14
C THR A 43 0.57 15.22 -10.87
N GLU A 44 1.06 16.45 -10.98
CA GLU A 44 1.11 17.38 -9.86
C GLU A 44 -0.29 17.78 -9.40
N ALA A 45 -0.43 17.95 -8.09
CA ALA A 45 -1.68 18.31 -7.41
C ALA A 45 -2.04 19.79 -7.57
N THR A 46 -2.08 20.32 -8.80
CA THR A 46 -2.33 21.74 -9.09
C THR A 46 -3.65 21.97 -9.80
N ALA A 47 -4.26 23.15 -9.67
CA ALA A 47 -5.49 23.51 -10.38
C ALA A 47 -5.37 23.30 -11.91
N ALA A 48 -4.21 23.61 -12.48
CA ALA A 48 -3.95 23.44 -13.92
C ALA A 48 -4.10 21.99 -14.41
N ASN A 49 -3.92 21.01 -13.52
CA ASN A 49 -3.99 19.58 -13.83
C ASN A 49 -5.33 18.94 -13.47
N GLN A 50 -6.32 19.72 -12.98
CA GLN A 50 -7.60 19.17 -12.51
C GLN A 50 -8.34 18.33 -13.56
N ALA A 51 -8.26 18.73 -14.84
CA ALA A 51 -8.88 17.99 -15.93
C ALA A 51 -8.23 16.61 -16.18
N ALA A 52 -7.00 16.40 -15.71
CA ALA A 52 -6.26 15.15 -15.87
C ALA A 52 -6.44 14.20 -14.67
N PHE A 53 -7.05 14.62 -13.56
CA PHE A 53 -7.19 13.77 -12.38
C PHE A 53 -8.21 12.65 -12.61
N LEU A 54 -7.83 11.43 -12.24
CA LEU A 54 -8.76 10.32 -12.19
C LEU A 54 -9.67 10.48 -10.97
N LYS A 55 -10.96 10.70 -11.24
CA LYS A 55 -11.99 10.85 -10.21
C LYS A 55 -12.63 9.50 -9.93
N PHE A 56 -12.74 9.17 -8.65
CA PHE A 56 -13.35 7.96 -8.15
C PHE A 56 -14.64 8.32 -7.44
N ASN A 57 -15.62 7.41 -7.54
CA ASN A 57 -16.84 7.44 -6.75
C ASN A 57 -16.94 6.11 -6.00
N ASN A 58 -17.46 6.16 -4.77
CA ASN A 58 -17.68 4.98 -3.93
C ASN A 58 -18.66 3.95 -4.55
N LYS A 59 -19.43 4.31 -5.58
CA LYS A 59 -20.47 3.44 -6.18
C LYS A 59 -20.03 2.64 -7.41
N ASP A 60 -18.94 3.03 -8.07
CA ASP A 60 -18.69 2.62 -9.46
C ASP A 60 -17.73 1.41 -9.61
N GLY A 61 -17.21 0.88 -8.51
CA GLY A 61 -16.25 -0.24 -8.53
C GLY A 61 -14.86 0.09 -9.13
N LEU A 62 -14.68 1.28 -9.70
CA LEU A 62 -13.43 1.77 -10.29
C LEU A 62 -12.23 1.66 -9.34
N LEU A 63 -12.42 1.99 -8.06
CA LEU A 63 -11.35 1.88 -7.07
C LEU A 63 -10.85 0.44 -6.94
N LYS A 64 -11.76 -0.54 -6.93
CA LYS A 64 -11.39 -1.96 -6.81
C LYS A 64 -10.56 -2.42 -8.01
N ASN A 65 -10.95 -2.04 -9.22
CA ASN A 65 -10.21 -2.38 -10.44
C ASN A 65 -8.83 -1.74 -10.42
N PHE A 66 -8.77 -0.44 -10.12
CA PHE A 66 -7.52 0.29 -9.95
C PHE A 66 -6.58 -0.40 -8.94
N MET A 67 -7.08 -0.71 -7.75
CA MET A 67 -6.28 -1.36 -6.70
C MET A 67 -5.81 -2.75 -7.11
N THR A 68 -6.62 -3.50 -7.85
CA THR A 68 -6.25 -4.82 -8.37
C THR A 68 -5.05 -4.73 -9.30
N ASP A 69 -5.01 -3.74 -10.19
CA ASP A 69 -3.90 -3.56 -11.13
C ASP A 69 -2.68 -2.91 -10.47
N PHE A 70 -2.92 -1.94 -9.57
CA PHE A 70 -1.87 -1.34 -8.74
C PHE A 70 -1.09 -2.42 -7.96
N LEU A 71 -1.79 -3.33 -7.27
CA LEU A 71 -1.13 -4.37 -6.46
C LEU A 71 -0.45 -5.46 -7.31
N LYS A 72 -0.90 -5.70 -8.54
CA LYS A 72 -0.17 -6.57 -9.48
C LYS A 72 1.15 -5.95 -9.94
N GLN A 73 1.15 -4.64 -10.18
CA GLN A 73 2.33 -3.92 -10.63
C GLN A 73 3.35 -3.75 -9.51
N PHE A 74 2.88 -3.29 -8.34
CA PHE A 74 3.72 -2.97 -7.20
C PHE A 74 3.73 -4.14 -6.22
N ASN A 75 4.53 -5.17 -6.52
CA ASN A 75 4.68 -6.40 -5.70
C ASN A 75 5.13 -6.15 -4.25
N ASN A 76 5.63 -4.95 -3.91
CA ASN A 76 5.95 -4.55 -2.55
C ASN A 76 5.44 -3.12 -2.28
N PRO A 77 4.14 -2.94 -2.01
CA PRO A 77 3.52 -1.62 -1.98
C PRO A 77 3.87 -0.83 -0.70
N THR A 78 4.71 -1.36 0.19
CA THR A 78 5.06 -0.76 1.50
C THR A 78 5.75 0.59 1.39
N HIS A 79 6.35 0.92 0.23
CA HIS A 79 6.94 2.23 -0.04
C HIS A 79 5.92 3.25 -0.56
N PHE A 80 4.66 2.85 -0.75
CA PHE A 80 3.60 3.71 -1.24
C PHE A 80 2.54 3.96 -0.17
N GLY A 81 2.03 5.19 -0.14
CA GLY A 81 0.78 5.53 0.53
C GLY A 81 -0.26 5.93 -0.52
N LEU A 82 -1.51 5.49 -0.39
CA LEU A 82 -2.62 6.03 -1.16
C LEU A 82 -3.63 6.67 -0.22
N TYR A 83 -4.02 7.90 -0.54
CA TYR A 83 -4.91 8.71 0.28
C TYR A 83 -6.03 9.29 -0.58
N LYS A 84 -7.25 9.25 -0.06
CA LYS A 84 -8.42 9.87 -0.67
C LYS A 84 -8.42 11.35 -0.35
N VAL A 85 -8.58 12.18 -1.38
CA VAL A 85 -8.76 13.63 -1.26
C VAL A 85 -9.97 14.05 -2.06
N VAL A 86 -10.79 14.94 -1.50
CA VAL A 86 -11.99 15.46 -2.17
C VAL A 86 -11.59 16.16 -3.47
N ALA A 87 -12.25 15.81 -4.58
CA ALA A 87 -11.85 16.26 -5.91
C ALA A 87 -12.04 17.76 -6.15
N ASP A 88 -12.88 18.42 -5.34
CA ASP A 88 -13.16 19.86 -5.43
C ASP A 88 -11.98 20.72 -4.93
N ASN A 89 -11.23 20.22 -3.94
CA ASN A 89 -10.19 20.98 -3.23
C ASN A 89 -8.86 20.22 -3.16
N VAL A 90 -8.41 19.66 -4.30
CA VAL A 90 -7.22 18.79 -4.34
C VAL A 90 -5.94 19.49 -3.87
N GLU A 91 -5.69 20.74 -4.29
CA GLU A 91 -4.50 21.50 -3.86
C GLU A 91 -4.41 21.63 -2.34
N GLN A 92 -5.48 22.13 -1.72
CA GLN A 92 -5.56 22.27 -0.26
C GLN A 92 -5.55 20.92 0.46
N GLY A 93 -6.24 19.92 -0.10
CA GLY A 93 -6.29 18.58 0.49
C GLY A 93 -4.93 17.89 0.48
N VAL A 94 -4.13 18.08 -0.57
CA VAL A 94 -2.76 17.56 -0.65
C VAL A 94 -1.81 18.30 0.29
N ASP A 95 -1.96 19.62 0.44
CA ASP A 95 -1.15 20.40 1.40
C ASP A 95 -1.45 19.99 2.87
N ASN A 96 -2.73 19.81 3.19
CA ASN A 96 -3.16 19.28 4.48
C ASN A 96 -2.62 17.86 4.72
N LEU A 97 -2.72 16.98 3.73
CA LEU A 97 -2.16 15.63 3.79
C LEU A 97 -0.65 15.67 4.05
N ARG A 98 0.08 16.55 3.35
CA ARG A 98 1.52 16.74 3.56
C ARG A 98 1.84 17.10 5.01
N THR A 99 1.09 18.03 5.58
CA THR A 99 1.23 18.46 6.98
C THR A 99 0.95 17.29 7.95
N MET A 100 -0.08 16.49 7.68
CA MET A 100 -0.39 15.29 8.47
C MET A 100 0.74 14.24 8.37
N LEU A 101 1.31 14.03 7.19
CA LEU A 101 2.41 13.09 6.97
C LEU A 101 3.70 13.52 7.69
N GLN A 102 3.97 14.83 7.79
CA GLN A 102 5.09 15.36 8.59
C GLN A 102 4.91 15.10 10.10
N SER A 103 3.67 14.98 10.57
CA SER A 103 3.34 14.70 11.97
C SER A 103 2.81 13.27 12.18
N ARG A 104 3.13 12.32 11.29
CA ARG A 104 2.56 10.94 11.29
C ARG A 104 2.82 10.13 12.56
N GLU A 105 3.72 10.57 13.43
CA GLU A 105 3.96 9.98 14.75
C GLU A 105 2.89 10.35 15.79
N LYS A 106 2.24 11.51 15.63
CA LYS A 106 1.21 12.01 16.53
C LYS A 106 -0.07 11.18 16.40
N PRO A 107 -0.77 10.88 17.51
CA PRO A 107 -1.97 10.05 17.49
C PRO A 107 -3.11 10.65 16.64
N GLU A 108 -3.28 11.97 16.68
CA GLU A 108 -4.29 12.68 15.87
C GLU A 108 -4.02 12.52 14.36
N SER A 109 -2.79 12.79 13.93
CA SER A 109 -2.40 12.62 12.53
C SER A 109 -2.50 11.17 12.07
N LYS A 110 -2.16 10.19 12.92
CA LYS A 110 -2.36 8.76 12.61
C LYS A 110 -3.83 8.43 12.35
N GLN A 111 -4.73 8.95 13.17
CA GLN A 111 -6.16 8.70 13.03
C GLN A 111 -6.67 9.28 11.70
N GLN A 112 -6.34 10.55 11.40
CA GLN A 112 -6.78 11.18 10.15
C GLN A 112 -6.18 10.51 8.90
N LEU A 113 -4.90 10.11 8.95
CA LEU A 113 -4.26 9.36 7.87
C LEU A 113 -4.90 7.99 7.66
N ALA A 114 -5.40 7.34 8.70
CA ALA A 114 -6.13 6.08 8.59
C ALA A 114 -7.52 6.27 7.96
N GLU A 115 -8.20 7.38 8.25
CA GLU A 115 -9.50 7.72 7.64
C GLU A 115 -9.39 8.07 6.16
N MET A 116 -8.34 8.80 5.78
CA MET A 116 -8.07 9.16 4.38
C MET A 116 -7.37 8.03 3.60
N GLY A 117 -6.60 7.21 4.30
CA GLY A 117 -5.76 6.17 3.71
C GLY A 117 -6.56 5.04 3.09
N ILE A 118 -6.01 4.46 2.02
CA ILE A 118 -6.54 3.23 1.43
C ILE A 118 -5.71 2.07 1.95
N PRO A 119 -6.27 1.22 2.85
CA PRO A 119 -5.57 0.04 3.31
C PRO A 119 -5.46 -0.96 2.17
N PHE A 120 -4.24 -1.22 1.71
CA PHE A 120 -3.99 -2.17 0.62
C PHE A 120 -4.48 -3.59 0.93
N GLY A 121 -4.48 -3.95 2.22
CA GLY A 121 -4.99 -5.24 2.71
C GLY A 121 -6.43 -5.56 2.28
N ASP A 122 -7.28 -4.53 2.15
CA ASP A 122 -8.68 -4.72 1.72
C ASP A 122 -8.82 -5.13 0.25
N TYR A 123 -7.79 -4.88 -0.55
CA TYR A 123 -7.78 -5.08 -2.00
C TYR A 123 -6.82 -6.15 -2.47
N LEU A 124 -5.93 -6.63 -1.59
CA LEU A 124 -5.20 -7.86 -1.87
C LEU A 124 -6.24 -8.95 -2.12
N PRO A 125 -6.03 -9.82 -3.12
CA PRO A 125 -6.86 -11.00 -3.25
C PRO A 125 -6.85 -11.63 -1.87
N GLN A 126 -8.01 -11.69 -1.21
CA GLN A 126 -8.15 -12.49 -0.01
C GLN A 126 -7.53 -13.82 -0.40
N GLN A 127 -6.38 -14.17 0.16
CA GLN A 127 -6.04 -15.56 0.31
C GLN A 127 -7.16 -16.05 1.20
N LYS A 128 -8.26 -16.48 0.56
CA LYS A 128 -9.45 -16.98 1.21
C LYS A 128 -8.93 -18.07 2.15
N ASN A 129 -8.82 -17.74 3.43
CA ASN A 129 -8.37 -18.64 4.48
C ASN A 129 -6.90 -19.11 4.40
N ALA A 130 -5.93 -18.24 4.15
CA ALA A 130 -4.60 -18.49 4.71
C ALA A 130 -4.59 -17.97 6.16
N THR A 131 -5.11 -18.78 7.10
CA THR A 131 -4.62 -18.69 8.47
C THR A 131 -3.11 -18.69 8.37
N THR A 132 -2.44 -17.70 8.98
CA THR A 132 -0.99 -17.68 9.19
C THR A 132 -0.54 -19.11 9.39
N ILE A 133 0.45 -19.57 8.62
CA ILE A 133 0.91 -20.96 8.78
C ILE A 133 1.30 -21.08 10.25
N ASP A 134 0.58 -21.91 10.98
CA ASP A 134 0.84 -22.08 12.39
C ASP A 134 2.24 -22.70 12.50
N PRO A 135 3.21 -22.01 13.11
CA PRO A 135 4.58 -22.49 13.15
C PRO A 135 4.65 -23.88 13.81
N GLU A 136 3.70 -24.25 14.66
CA GLU A 136 3.66 -25.57 15.29
C GLU A 136 3.22 -26.69 14.32
N LYS A 137 2.57 -26.35 13.21
CA LYS A 137 2.16 -27.30 12.16
C LYS A 137 3.21 -27.50 11.08
N VAL A 138 4.30 -26.74 11.11
CA VAL A 138 5.40 -26.87 10.14
C VAL A 138 6.33 -28.01 10.57
N ASP A 139 6.65 -28.90 9.63
CA ASP A 139 7.62 -29.97 9.87
C ASP A 139 9.06 -29.43 9.83
N TRP A 140 9.47 -28.80 10.94
CA TRP A 140 10.81 -28.22 11.10
C TRP A 140 11.92 -29.25 11.00
N LYS A 141 11.62 -30.52 11.25
CA LYS A 141 12.59 -31.61 11.18
C LYS A 141 12.95 -31.90 9.71
N MET A 142 11.96 -31.93 8.82
CA MET A 142 12.19 -32.05 7.39
C MET A 142 12.95 -30.84 6.83
N LEU A 143 12.60 -29.62 7.23
CA LEU A 143 13.31 -28.40 6.80
C LEU A 143 14.75 -28.34 7.33
N GLY A 144 14.97 -28.78 8.57
CA GLY A 144 16.31 -28.91 9.15
C GLY A 144 17.21 -29.86 8.35
N ASN A 145 16.65 -30.98 7.85
CA ASN A 145 17.39 -31.91 6.97
C ASN A 145 17.78 -31.31 5.61
N LEU A 146 17.17 -30.19 5.22
CA LEU A 146 17.51 -29.41 4.04
C LEU A 146 18.42 -28.20 4.35
N GLY A 147 18.89 -28.08 5.60
CA GLY A 147 19.71 -26.96 6.09
C GLY A 147 18.92 -25.69 6.41
N LEU A 148 17.59 -25.82 6.57
CA LEU A 148 16.66 -24.73 6.86
C LEU A 148 16.05 -24.88 8.26
N SER A 149 16.80 -24.44 9.28
CA SER A 149 16.29 -24.39 10.65
C SER A 149 15.40 -23.18 10.89
N ARG A 150 14.40 -23.34 11.77
CA ARG A 150 13.50 -22.27 12.20
C ARG A 150 14.27 -21.03 12.68
N GLU A 151 15.24 -21.22 13.57
CA GLU A 151 16.06 -20.14 14.13
C GLU A 151 16.78 -19.31 13.04
N ARG A 152 17.22 -19.96 11.96
CA ARG A 152 17.90 -19.28 10.84
C ARG A 152 16.92 -18.42 10.04
N LEU A 153 15.71 -18.93 9.81
CA LEU A 153 14.64 -18.19 9.12
C LEU A 153 14.11 -17.03 9.98
N GLU A 154 14.09 -17.20 11.31
CA GLU A 154 13.77 -16.14 12.28
C GLU A 154 14.84 -15.05 12.26
N GLN A 155 16.11 -15.41 12.36
CA GLN A 155 17.23 -14.45 12.33
C GLN A 155 17.32 -13.67 11.02
N SER A 156 16.92 -14.27 9.90
CA SER A 156 16.90 -13.58 8.61
C SER A 156 15.62 -12.77 8.36
N GLY A 157 14.62 -12.82 9.26
CA GLY A 157 13.31 -12.18 9.05
C GLY A 157 12.49 -12.79 7.91
N GLU A 158 12.86 -14.00 7.46
CA GLU A 158 12.22 -14.69 6.35
C GLU A 158 11.12 -15.62 6.84
N LEU A 159 11.16 -16.04 8.11
CA LEU A 159 10.11 -16.86 8.71
C LEU A 159 8.76 -16.13 8.64
N GLU A 160 8.69 -14.90 9.13
CA GLU A 160 7.44 -14.13 9.14
C GLU A 160 6.87 -13.97 7.73
N LYS A 161 7.75 -13.76 6.74
CA LYS A 161 7.34 -13.69 5.33
C LYS A 161 6.75 -15.01 4.87
N LEU A 162 7.43 -16.12 5.12
CA LEU A 162 6.97 -17.46 4.73
C LEU A 162 5.65 -17.85 5.40
N LEU A 163 5.49 -17.58 6.70
CA LEU A 163 4.27 -17.91 7.45
C LEU A 163 3.07 -17.06 7.02
N ASN A 164 3.33 -15.86 6.49
CA ASN A 164 2.33 -14.94 5.95
C ASN A 164 2.26 -14.95 4.42
N TRP A 165 2.81 -15.98 3.76
CA TRP A 165 2.79 -16.13 2.29
C TRP A 165 3.41 -14.98 1.50
N GLN A 166 4.25 -14.17 2.14
CA GLN A 166 5.03 -13.11 1.50
C GLN A 166 6.27 -13.69 0.81
N LYS A 167 6.77 -12.96 -0.18
CA LYS A 167 7.95 -13.36 -0.94
C LYS A 167 9.21 -13.30 -0.06
N SER A 168 9.84 -14.46 0.16
CA SER A 168 11.13 -14.54 0.81
C SER A 168 12.28 -14.21 -0.15
N ASN A 169 13.37 -13.68 0.38
CA ASN A 169 14.67 -13.58 -0.29
C ASN A 169 15.28 -14.98 -0.51
N LEU A 170 16.39 -15.05 -1.24
CA LEU A 170 17.06 -16.33 -1.53
C LEU A 170 17.50 -17.01 -0.23
N VAL A 171 16.86 -18.14 0.09
CA VAL A 171 17.23 -18.98 1.22
C VAL A 171 18.15 -20.09 0.71
N THR A 172 19.38 -20.13 1.21
CA THR A 172 20.37 -21.14 0.77
C THR A 172 20.13 -22.45 1.50
N ILE A 173 19.77 -23.49 0.74
CA ILE A 173 19.73 -24.87 1.22
C ILE A 173 21.15 -25.42 1.30
N SER A 174 21.55 -25.89 2.48
CA SER A 174 22.80 -26.63 2.65
C SER A 174 22.44 -28.05 3.01
N ARG A 175 22.65 -28.98 2.09
CA ARG A 175 22.60 -30.41 2.39
C ARG A 175 23.84 -30.74 3.22
N SER A 176 23.66 -31.02 4.50
CA SER A 176 24.65 -31.73 5.32
C SER A 176 24.63 -33.22 5.00
#